data_AF-A0A6M1DK72-F1
#
_entry.id   AF-A0A6M1DK72-F1
#
_cell.length_a   1.000
_cell.length_b   1.000
_cell.length_c   1.000
_cell.angle_alpha   90.00
_cell.angle_beta   90.00
_cell.angle_gamma   90.00
#
_symmetry.space_group_name_H-M   'P 1'
#
loop_
_entity.id
_entity.type
_entity.pdbx_description
1 polymer ?
#
loop_
_entity_poly.entity_id
_entity_poly.type
_entity_poly.pdbx_seq_one_letter_code
_entity_poly.pdbx_strand_id
1 'polypeptide(L)' 'GASDKAISVHSTDPQTATVTLNGLVATVKGVKQGSVSIVGMTADGNFVAVAAVTVSAAG' A
#
# COMPACT_ATOMS: atom_id res chain seq x y z
N GLY A 1 1.09 -20.41 15.81
CA GLY A 1 1.29 -18.96 15.70
C GLY A 1 2.13 -18.71 14.48
N ALA A 2 1.76 -17.76 13.62
CA ALA A 2 2.64 -17.36 12.52
C ALA A 2 3.79 -16.55 13.12
N SER A 3 5.02 -17.08 13.03
CA SER A 3 6.24 -16.42 13.49
C SER A 3 6.60 -15.21 12.64
N ASP A 4 6.07 -15.14 11.42
CA ASP A 4 6.31 -14.09 10.45
C ASP A 4 5.03 -13.28 10.23
N LYS A 5 4.90 -12.17 10.97
CA LYS A 5 3.86 -11.15 10.73
C LYS A 5 4.27 -10.16 9.64
N ALA A 6 5.20 -10.55 8.78
CA ALA A 6 5.60 -9.72 7.66
C ALA A 6 4.41 -9.61 6.71
N ILE A 7 3.95 -8.39 6.47
CA ILE A 7 3.10 -8.07 5.33
C ILE A 7 3.97 -7.28 4.36
N SER A 8 3.79 -7.49 3.07
CA SER A 8 4.45 -6.72 2.02
C SER A 8 3.41 -5.87 1.32
N VAL A 9 3.66 -4.57 1.20
CA VAL A 9 2.82 -3.66 0.41
C VAL A 9 3.63 -3.11 -0.73
N HIS A 10 3.00 -3.07 -1.90
CA HIS A 10 3.56 -2.50 -3.10
C HIS A 10 2.62 -1.43 -3.64
N SER A 11 3.17 -0.27 -3.98
CA SER A 11 2.47 0.78 -4.72
C SER A 11 2.76 0.58 -6.20
N THR A 12 1.74 0.65 -7.06
CA THR A 12 1.95 0.59 -8.52
C THR A 12 2.70 1.83 -9.03
N ASP A 13 2.58 2.97 -8.35
CA ASP A 13 3.15 4.25 -8.78
C ASP A 13 3.69 5.08 -7.60
N PRO A 14 4.95 4.88 -7.19
CA PRO A 14 5.58 5.64 -6.10
C PRO A 14 5.73 7.14 -6.41
N GLN A 15 5.63 7.56 -7.67
CA GLN A 15 5.62 8.97 -8.07
C GLN A 15 4.28 9.67 -7.76
N THR A 16 3.19 8.90 -7.70
CA THR A 16 1.82 9.39 -7.50
C THR A 16 1.42 9.26 -6.04
N ALA A 17 1.70 8.10 -5.43
CA ALA A 17 1.64 7.94 -3.98
C ALA A 17 2.76 7.03 -3.46
N THR A 18 3.41 7.49 -2.41
CA THR A 18 4.35 6.66 -1.66
C THR A 18 3.60 5.87 -0.60
N VAL A 19 3.88 4.58 -0.50
CA VAL A 19 3.39 3.72 0.58
C VAL A 19 4.54 3.43 1.52
N THR A 20 4.31 3.56 2.81
CA THR A 20 5.27 3.18 3.85
C THR A 20 4.59 2.22 4.79
N LEU A 21 5.19 1.04 4.94
CA LEU A 21 4.70 0.04 5.85
C LEU A 21 5.36 0.21 7.22
N ASN A 22 4.56 0.31 8.28
CA ASN A 22 5.01 0.27 9.66
C ASN A 22 4.32 -0.89 10.39
N GLY A 23 5.00 -2.04 10.44
CA GLY A 23 4.44 -3.27 11.03
C GLY A 23 3.24 -3.79 10.24
N LEU A 24 2.04 -3.62 10.81
CA LEU A 24 0.75 -3.98 10.17
C LEU A 24 0.03 -2.80 9.50
N VAL A 25 0.55 -1.58 9.61
CA VAL A 25 -0.12 -0.38 9.09
C VAL A 25 0.58 0.09 7.82
N ALA A 26 -0.16 0.18 6.72
CA ALA A 26 0.31 0.79 5.47
C ALA A 26 -0.14 2.25 5.41
N THR A 27 0.81 3.17 5.53
CA THR A 27 0.55 4.61 5.40
C THR A 27 0.73 5.00 3.94
N VAL A 28 -0.31 5.56 3.34
CA VAL A 28 -0.29 6.01 1.94
C VAL A 28 -0.21 7.52 1.92
N LYS A 29 0.80 8.07 1.26
CA LYS A 29 0.98 9.50 1.07
C LYS A 29 0.84 9.83 -0.41
N GLY A 30 -0.24 10.53 -0.75
CA GLY A 30 -0.41 11.10 -2.08
C GLY A 30 0.62 12.21 -2.32
N VAL A 31 1.40 12.08 -3.39
CA VAL A 31 2.42 13.05 -3.81
C VAL A 31 1.94 13.84 -5.02
N LYS A 32 1.23 13.18 -5.94
CA LYS A 32 0.75 13.78 -7.19
C LYS A 32 -0.67 13.28 -7.48
N GLN A 33 -1.47 14.11 -8.13
CA GLN A 33 -2.80 13.71 -8.58
C GLN A 33 -2.70 12.52 -9.54
N GLY A 34 -3.50 11.49 -9.28
CA GLY A 34 -3.58 10.29 -10.10
C GLY A 34 -4.16 9.10 -9.35
N SER A 35 -4.42 8.03 -10.09
CA SER A 35 -4.93 6.78 -9.55
C SER A 35 -3.76 5.84 -9.28
N VAL A 36 -3.69 5.27 -8.09
CA VAL A 36 -2.67 4.29 -7.73
C VAL A 36 -3.32 3.11 -7.03
N SER A 37 -2.86 1.91 -7.31
CA SER A 37 -3.32 0.72 -6.62
C SER A 37 -2.25 0.27 -5.63
N ILE A 38 -2.65 -0.02 -4.42
CA ILE A 38 -1.76 -0.54 -3.38
C ILE A 38 -2.15 -1.99 -3.14
N VAL A 39 -1.20 -2.88 -3.39
CA VAL A 39 -1.37 -4.31 -3.22
C VAL A 39 -0.63 -4.69 -1.95
N GLY A 40 -1.37 -5.11 -0.93
CA GLY A 40 -0.86 -5.71 0.28
C GLY A 40 -0.98 -7.24 0.20
N MET A 41 0.10 -7.94 0.44
CA MET A 41 0.13 -9.40 0.53
C MET A 41 0.71 -9.79 1.89
N THR A 42 0.11 -10.78 2.54
CA THR A 42 0.71 -11.38 3.73
C THR A 42 1.91 -12.22 3.32
N ALA A 43 2.98 -12.26 4.14
CA ALA A 43 4.20 -13.00 3.77
C ALA A 43 3.98 -14.51 3.67
N ASP A 44 2.94 -15.04 4.31
CA ASP A 44 2.47 -16.41 4.15
C ASP A 44 1.71 -16.63 2.83
N GLY A 45 1.48 -15.58 2.04
CA GLY A 45 0.76 -15.59 0.77
C GLY A 45 -0.72 -15.93 0.88
N ASN A 46 -1.23 -16.02 2.10
CA ASN A 46 -2.56 -16.53 2.38
C ASN A 46 -3.67 -15.47 2.22
N PHE A 47 -3.28 -14.18 2.23
CA PHE A 47 -4.20 -13.07 2.07
C PHE A 47 -3.60 -11.99 1.17
N VAL A 48 -4.43 -11.51 0.22
CA VAL A 48 -4.10 -10.38 -0.65
C VAL A 48 -5.20 -9.34 -0.53
N ALA A 49 -4.81 -8.12 -0.19
CA ALA A 49 -5.69 -6.96 -0.13
C ALA A 49 -5.24 -5.96 -1.21
N VAL A 50 -6.18 -5.49 -2.04
CA VAL A 50 -5.94 -4.43 -3.01
C VAL A 50 -6.72 -3.20 -2.58
N ALA A 51 -6.01 -2.10 -2.34
CA ALA A 51 -6.58 -0.81 -2.03
C ALA A 51 -6.35 0.14 -3.21
N ALA A 52 -7.42 0.50 -3.91
CA ALA A 52 -7.38 1.56 -4.91
C ALA A 52 -7.37 2.92 -4.21
N VAL A 53 -6.32 3.70 -4.41
CA VAL A 53 -6.16 5.03 -3.84
C VAL A 53 -6.20 6.04 -4.98
N THR A 54 -7.18 6.95 -4.92
CA THR A 54 -7.26 8.07 -5.85
C THR A 54 -6.71 9.31 -5.14
N VAL A 55 -5.55 9.79 -5.59
CA VAL A 55 -4.99 11.05 -5.12
C VAL A 55 -5.64 12.16 -5.91
N SER A 56 -6.59 12.85 -5.29
CA SER A 56 -7.16 14.09 -5.83
C SER A 56 -6.16 15.23 -5.60
N ALA A 57 -6.02 16.13 -6.57
CA ALA A 57 -5.34 17.39 -6.30
C ALA A 57 -6.10 18.09 -5.16
N ALA A 58 -5.41 18.45 -4.09
CA ALA A 58 -5.96 19.34 -3.07
C ALA A 58 -6.18 20.69 -3.75
N GLY A 59 -7.43 20.94 -4.17
CA GLY A 59 -7.87 22.23 -4.67
C GLY A 59 -7.87 23.28 -3.58
#